data_AF-A0A358MBE6-F1
#
_entry.id   AF-A0A358MBE6-F1
#
_cell.length_a   1.000
_cell.length_b   1.000
_cell.length_c   1.000
_cell.angle_alpha   90.00
_cell.angle_beta   90.00
_cell.angle_gamma   90.00
#
_symmetry.space_group_name_H-M   'P 1'
#
loop_
_entity.id
_entity.type
_entity.pdbx_description
1 polymer ?
#
loop_
_entity_poly.entity_id
_entity_poly.type
_entity_poly.pdbx_seq_one_letter_code
_entity_poly.pdbx_strand_id
1 'polypeptide(L)'
;IDAIRRTHPGARFLASRREARALSDSMLRWSDLGTDRLPNGNIPGLPAGFGATSRERMTWIDGHYAHLRAIFSGDPAFLEYDPADPSAPSRISAHIGRDLPWWGKANANPTHAHTDDDTQEDAA
;
A
#
# COMPACT_ATOMS: atom_id res chain seq x y z
N ILE A 1 4.43 -0.98 14.72
CA ILE A 1 3.63 0.24 14.98
C ILE A 1 3.62 0.56 16.48
N ASP A 2 3.23 -0.37 17.34
CA ASP A 2 3.16 -0.16 18.80
C ASP A 2 4.44 0.37 19.46
N ALA A 3 5.61 -0.15 19.09
CA ALA A 3 6.87 0.35 19.63
C ALA A 3 7.04 1.85 19.39
N ILE A 4 6.75 2.33 18.17
CA ILE A 4 6.82 3.75 17.79
C ILE A 4 5.82 4.56 18.61
N ARG A 5 4.57 4.09 18.76
CA ARG A 5 3.54 4.78 19.56
C ARG A 5 3.97 4.92 21.03
N ARG A 6 4.65 3.92 21.59
CA ARG A 6 5.13 3.96 22.99
C ARG A 6 6.34 4.87 23.18
N THR A 7 7.28 4.89 22.25
CA THR A 7 8.54 5.65 22.42
C THR A 7 8.49 7.06 21.83
N HIS A 8 7.52 7.34 20.96
CA HIS A 8 7.33 8.64 20.30
C HIS A 8 5.84 9.04 20.32
N PRO A 9 5.31 9.49 21.48
CA PRO A 9 3.89 9.79 21.62
C PRO A 9 3.39 10.94 20.71
N GLY A 10 4.29 11.78 20.19
CA GLY A 10 3.97 12.82 19.20
C GLY A 10 4.02 12.36 17.74
N ALA A 11 4.31 11.08 17.47
CA ALA A 11 4.39 10.57 16.11
C ALA A 11 3.02 10.61 15.41
N ARG A 12 3.04 11.00 14.14
CA ARG A 12 1.90 10.94 13.21
C ARG A 12 2.14 9.81 12.20
N PHE A 13 1.08 9.13 11.80
CA PHE A 13 1.13 7.94 10.96
C PHE A 13 0.36 8.20 9.68
N LEU A 14 1.02 7.95 8.56
CA LEU A 14 0.46 8.09 7.23
C LEU A 14 0.39 6.71 6.57
N ALA A 15 -0.76 6.38 6.00
CA ALA A 15 -0.93 5.20 5.16
C ALA A 15 -1.43 5.62 3.78
N SER A 16 -0.55 5.58 2.78
CA SER A 16 -0.97 5.69 1.39
C SER A 16 -1.71 4.41 1.00
N ARG A 17 -2.93 4.51 0.47
CA ARG A 17 -3.73 3.39 -0.02
C ARG A 17 -4.25 3.70 -1.42
N ARG A 18 -4.11 2.76 -2.35
CA ARG A 18 -4.88 2.76 -3.61
C ARG A 18 -5.71 1.47 -3.66
N GLU A 19 -6.46 1.30 -4.73
CA GLU A 19 -7.19 0.06 -5.01
C GLU A 19 -6.23 -1.16 -5.00
N ALA A 20 -6.68 -2.29 -4.44
CA ALA A 20 -5.83 -3.43 -4.10
C ALA A 20 -5.24 -4.12 -5.33
N ARG A 21 -5.99 -4.21 -6.43
CA ARG A 21 -5.48 -4.70 -7.71
C ARG A 21 -4.42 -3.78 -8.28
N ALA A 22 -4.64 -2.46 -8.29
CA ALA A 22 -3.63 -1.50 -8.73
C ALA A 22 -2.33 -1.58 -7.88
N LEU A 23 -2.45 -1.84 -6.57
CA LEU A 23 -1.30 -2.12 -5.71
C LEU A 23 -0.62 -3.45 -6.07
N SER A 24 -1.38 -4.55 -6.18
CA SER A 24 -0.85 -5.87 -6.55
C SER A 24 -0.09 -5.82 -7.87
N ASP A 25 -0.65 -5.18 -8.90
CA ASP A 25 -0.03 -5.07 -10.21
C ASP A 25 1.23 -4.18 -10.15
N SER A 26 1.22 -3.15 -9.30
CA SER A 26 2.40 -2.33 -9.02
C SER A 26 3.52 -3.12 -8.34
N MET A 27 3.20 -4.06 -7.44
CA MET A 27 4.18 -4.91 -6.75
C MET A 27 4.81 -5.92 -7.70
N LEU A 28 4.03 -6.50 -8.63
CA LEU A 28 4.54 -7.40 -9.67
C LEU A 28 5.54 -6.71 -10.59
N ARG A 29 5.29 -5.45 -10.95
CA ARG A 29 6.18 -4.66 -11.80
C ARG A 29 7.44 -4.19 -11.09
N TRP A 30 7.55 -4.40 -9.77
CA TRP A 30 8.69 -3.98 -8.98
C TRP A 30 9.70 -5.12 -8.81
N SER A 31 10.44 -5.38 -9.89
CA SER A 31 11.57 -6.32 -9.94
C SER A 31 11.27 -7.68 -9.28
N ASP A 32 12.01 -8.05 -8.23
CA ASP A 32 11.90 -9.33 -7.51
C ASP A 32 10.84 -9.33 -6.39
N LEU A 33 10.16 -8.20 -6.14
CA LEU A 33 9.24 -8.08 -5.00
C LEU A 33 8.07 -9.06 -5.13
N GLY A 34 7.34 -8.99 -6.25
CA GLY A 34 6.14 -9.81 -6.47
C GLY A 34 6.42 -11.29 -6.77
N THR A 35 7.61 -11.61 -7.26
CA THR A 35 7.95 -12.94 -7.80
C THR A 35 8.86 -13.76 -6.88
N ASP A 36 9.68 -13.13 -6.05
CA ASP A 36 10.63 -13.82 -5.17
C ASP A 36 10.44 -13.41 -3.69
N ARG A 37 10.46 -12.11 -3.40
CA ARG A 37 10.51 -11.64 -2.01
C ARG A 37 9.19 -11.80 -1.26
N LEU A 38 8.03 -11.64 -1.93
CA LEU A 38 6.75 -11.85 -1.27
C LEU A 38 6.49 -13.33 -0.97
N PRO A 39 6.60 -14.28 -1.92
CA PRO A 39 6.28 -15.68 -1.65
C PRO A 39 7.27 -16.36 -0.68
N ASN A 40 8.55 -15.96 -0.73
CA ASN A 40 9.63 -16.58 0.05
C ASN A 40 9.99 -15.79 1.32
N GLY A 41 9.40 -14.60 1.52
CA GLY A 41 9.67 -13.74 2.66
C GLY A 41 8.81 -14.08 3.88
N ASN A 42 9.35 -13.87 5.09
CA ASN A 42 8.56 -13.92 6.32
C ASN A 42 7.85 -12.58 6.54
N ILE A 43 6.70 -12.40 5.87
CA ILE A 43 5.99 -11.13 5.85
C ILE A 43 4.82 -11.18 6.84
N PRO A 44 4.77 -10.27 7.83
CA PRO A 44 3.65 -10.22 8.76
C PRO A 44 2.29 -10.12 8.05
N GLY A 45 1.41 -11.07 8.36
CA GLY A 45 0.08 -11.16 7.77
C GLY A 45 0.01 -11.84 6.40
N LEU A 46 1.13 -12.14 5.74
CA LEU A 46 1.18 -12.96 4.52
C LEU A 46 1.89 -14.29 4.87
N PRO A 47 1.14 -15.41 5.00
CA PRO A 47 1.75 -16.70 5.32
C PRO A 47 2.75 -17.14 4.23
N ALA A 48 3.81 -17.84 4.64
CA ALA A 48 4.79 -18.39 3.70
C ALA A 48 4.10 -19.28 2.64
N GLY A 49 4.49 -19.12 1.38
CA GLY A 49 3.86 -19.82 0.25
C GLY A 49 2.62 -19.12 -0.33
N PHE A 50 2.18 -17.99 0.23
CA PHE A 50 1.10 -17.16 -0.33
C PHE A 50 1.66 -15.86 -0.92
N GLY A 51 0.89 -15.24 -1.82
CA GLY A 51 1.26 -14.00 -2.49
C GLY A 51 1.82 -14.23 -3.90
N ALA A 52 1.74 -15.47 -4.40
CA ALA A 52 2.07 -15.82 -5.78
C ALA A 52 0.96 -15.38 -6.74
N THR A 53 -0.31 -15.46 -6.31
CA THR A 53 -1.45 -15.02 -7.13
C THR A 53 -1.88 -13.60 -6.79
N SER A 54 -2.50 -12.91 -7.74
CA SER A 54 -3.02 -11.56 -7.48
C SER A 54 -4.13 -11.56 -6.43
N ARG A 55 -4.94 -12.63 -6.37
CA ARG A 55 -5.98 -12.79 -5.34
C ARG A 55 -5.38 -12.84 -3.94
N GLU A 56 -4.31 -13.60 -3.75
CA GLU A 56 -3.62 -13.70 -2.45
C GLU A 56 -3.03 -12.36 -2.03
N ARG A 57 -2.34 -11.67 -2.95
CA ARG A 57 -1.80 -10.33 -2.69
C ARG A 57 -2.89 -9.33 -2.36
N MET A 58 -3.98 -9.30 -3.13
CA MET A 58 -5.12 -8.40 -2.86
C MET A 58 -5.75 -8.66 -1.50
N THR A 59 -5.95 -9.93 -1.15
CA THR A 59 -6.50 -10.32 0.17
C THR A 59 -5.58 -9.85 1.30
N TRP A 60 -4.26 -10.03 1.14
CA TRP A 60 -3.28 -9.55 2.11
C TRP A 60 -3.26 -8.02 2.20
N ILE A 61 -3.28 -7.31 1.07
CA ILE A 61 -3.36 -5.85 1.00
C ILE A 61 -4.59 -5.36 1.77
N ASP A 62 -5.78 -5.88 1.47
CA ASP A 62 -7.01 -5.46 2.13
C ASP A 62 -7.01 -5.80 3.62
N GLY A 63 -6.53 -6.98 3.99
CA GLY A 63 -6.34 -7.38 5.39
C GLY A 63 -5.40 -6.43 6.14
N HIS A 64 -4.29 -6.01 5.51
CA HIS A 64 -3.34 -5.07 6.10
C HIS A 64 -3.99 -3.73 6.43
N TYR A 65 -4.72 -3.11 5.50
CA TYR A 65 -5.38 -1.83 5.76
C TYR A 65 -6.58 -1.98 6.71
N ALA A 66 -7.31 -3.09 6.67
CA ALA A 66 -8.34 -3.38 7.67
C ALA A 66 -7.75 -3.43 9.09
N HIS A 67 -6.57 -4.07 9.23
CA HIS A 67 -5.83 -4.07 10.48
C HIS A 67 -5.37 -2.67 10.90
N LEU A 68 -4.83 -1.86 9.98
CA LEU A 68 -4.45 -0.47 10.27
C LEU A 68 -5.64 0.34 10.82
N ARG A 69 -6.80 0.24 10.16
CA ARG A 69 -8.03 0.91 10.61
C ARG A 69 -8.48 0.43 11.98
N ALA A 70 -8.30 -0.85 12.29
CA ALA A 70 -8.63 -1.40 13.60
C ALA A 70 -7.70 -0.86 14.71
N ILE A 71 -6.38 -0.88 14.51
CA ILE A 71 -5.41 -0.48 15.55
C ILE A 71 -5.35 1.04 15.77
N PHE A 72 -5.75 1.82 14.76
CA PHE A 72 -5.86 3.28 14.80
C PHE A 72 -7.31 3.75 14.88
N SER A 73 -8.26 2.89 15.23
CA SER A 73 -9.69 3.23 15.24
C SER A 73 -9.97 4.53 16.01
N GLY A 74 -10.30 5.60 15.26
CA GLY A 74 -10.57 6.93 15.80
C GLY A 74 -9.34 7.73 16.28
N ASP A 75 -8.12 7.22 16.10
CA ASP A 75 -6.89 7.89 16.54
C ASP A 75 -6.55 9.07 15.59
N PRO A 76 -6.55 10.32 16.08
CA PRO A 76 -6.23 11.49 15.26
C PRO A 76 -4.77 11.51 14.80
N ALA A 77 -3.90 10.65 15.34
CA ALA A 77 -2.53 10.48 14.89
C ALA A 77 -2.40 9.62 13.62
N PHE A 78 -3.50 9.09 13.05
CA PHE A 78 -3.48 8.32 11.81
C PHE A 78 -4.26 8.99 10.69
N LEU A 79 -3.66 9.00 9.49
CA LEU A 79 -4.31 9.44 8.26
C LEU A 79 -4.04 8.42 7.14
N GLU A 80 -5.13 7.78 6.69
CA GLU A 80 -5.15 7.03 5.43
C GLU A 80 -5.51 8.01 4.28
N TYR A 81 -4.78 7.93 3.17
CA TYR A 81 -4.99 8.81 2.02
C TYR A 81 -4.75 8.08 0.69
N ASP A 82 -5.42 8.51 -0.37
CA ASP A 82 -5.13 8.09 -1.73
C ASP A 82 -4.09 9.04 -2.36
N PRO A 83 -2.91 8.55 -2.81
CA PRO A 83 -1.96 9.37 -3.55
C PRO A 83 -2.54 10.07 -4.80
N ALA A 84 -3.61 9.55 -5.40
CA ALA A 84 -4.31 10.15 -6.54
C ALA A 84 -5.34 11.22 -6.14
N ASP A 85 -5.68 11.34 -4.85
CA ASP A 85 -6.60 12.36 -4.35
C ASP A 85 -5.92 13.74 -4.41
N PRO A 86 -6.46 14.72 -5.17
CA PRO A 86 -5.86 16.05 -5.27
C PRO A 86 -5.87 16.81 -3.94
N SER A 87 -6.68 16.39 -2.96
CA SER A 87 -6.70 16.93 -1.60
C SER A 87 -5.70 16.28 -0.64
N ALA A 88 -5.05 15.18 -1.04
CA ALA A 88 -4.07 14.49 -0.19
C ALA A 88 -2.95 15.39 0.34
N PRO A 89 -2.27 16.26 -0.45
CA PRO A 89 -1.19 17.09 0.08
C PRO A 89 -1.67 18.10 1.12
N SER A 90 -2.85 18.68 0.97
CA SER A 90 -3.39 19.61 1.97
C SER A 90 -3.79 18.88 3.25
N ARG A 91 -4.43 17.70 3.12
CA ARG A 91 -4.79 16.84 4.26
C ARG A 91 -3.56 16.37 5.05
N ILE A 92 -2.50 15.96 4.35
CA ILE A 92 -1.25 15.52 4.99
C ILE A 92 -0.56 16.70 5.65
N SER A 93 -0.46 17.85 4.97
CA SER A 93 0.15 19.06 5.54
C SER A 93 -0.51 19.43 6.86
N ALA A 94 -1.85 19.43 6.89
CA ALA A 94 -2.61 19.68 8.10
C ALA A 94 -2.38 18.60 9.19
N HIS A 95 -2.30 17.33 8.81
CA HIS A 95 -2.10 16.21 9.74
C HIS A 95 -0.72 16.24 10.42
N ILE A 96 0.34 16.55 9.67
CA ILE A 96 1.72 16.60 10.19
C ILE A 96 2.11 17.99 10.71
N GLY A 97 1.27 19.00 10.49
CA GLY A 97 1.51 20.40 10.87
C GLY A 97 2.69 21.04 10.13
N ARG A 98 2.93 20.67 8.87
CA ARG A 98 4.02 21.20 8.04
C ARG A 98 3.59 21.30 6.59
N ASP A 99 4.12 22.28 5.88
CA ASP A 99 3.90 22.40 4.44
C ASP A 99 4.59 21.26 3.68
N LEU A 100 3.91 20.76 2.65
CA LEU A 100 4.47 19.85 1.66
C LEU A 100 4.85 20.64 0.40
N PRO A 101 6.11 21.11 0.26
CA PRO A 101 6.52 21.95 -0.86
C PRO A 101 6.53 21.20 -2.20
N TRP A 102 6.44 19.87 -2.18
CA TRP A 102 6.42 19.04 -3.37
C TRP A 102 5.54 17.80 -3.18
N TRP A 103 4.59 17.59 -4.09
CA TRP A 103 3.65 16.46 -4.13
C TRP A 103 3.75 15.66 -5.45
N GLY A 104 4.82 15.86 -6.22
CA GLY A 104 4.96 15.29 -7.56
C GLY A 104 5.08 13.77 -7.59
N LYS A 105 5.14 13.21 -8.81
CA LYS A 105 5.33 11.78 -9.03
C LYS A 105 6.83 11.45 -9.08
N ALA A 106 7.34 10.75 -8.06
CA ALA A 106 8.60 10.00 -8.13
C ALA A 106 8.30 8.50 -8.23
N ASN A 107 9.23 7.71 -8.75
CA ASN A 107 9.11 6.25 -8.89
C ASN A 107 7.93 5.79 -9.78
N ALA A 108 7.62 6.55 -10.84
CA ALA A 108 6.71 6.07 -11.88
C ALA A 108 7.40 4.97 -12.69
N ASN A 109 6.70 3.86 -12.94
CA ASN A 109 7.21 2.81 -13.80
C ASN A 109 7.23 3.30 -15.26
N PRO A 110 8.37 3.27 -15.98
CA PRO A 110 8.46 3.80 -17.34
C PRO A 110 7.65 3.01 -18.39
N THR A 111 7.19 1.80 -18.10
CA THR A 111 6.50 0.95 -19.08
C THR A 111 4.99 1.20 -19.11
N HIS A 112 4.56 2.23 -19.83
CA HIS A 112 3.19 2.39 -20.33
C HIS A 112 3.15 1.93 -21.80
N ALA A 113 3.21 0.62 -22.04
CA ALA A 113 2.83 0.01 -23.32
C ALA A 113 2.69 -1.52 -23.14
N HIS A 114 1.60 -1.95 -22.52
CA HIS A 114 1.05 -3.27 -22.84
C HIS A 114 -0.42 -3.06 -23.18
N THR A 115 -0.67 -3.19 -24.47
CA THR A 115 -1.95 -3.23 -25.14
C THR A 115 -2.88 -4.21 -24.43
N ASP A 116 -4.15 -3.84 -24.31
CA ASP A 116 -5.23 -4.71 -23.86
C ASP A 116 -5.29 -5.97 -24.73
N ASP A 117 -4.73 -7.08 -24.26
CA ASP A 117 -5.08 -8.43 -24.70
C ASP A 117 -4.68 -9.41 -23.60
N ASP A 118 -5.61 -9.68 -22.68
CA ASP A 118 -5.61 -10.89 -21.84
C ASP A 118 -7.08 -11.18 -21.50
N THR A 119 -7.77 -11.71 -22.50
CA THR A 119 -9.01 -12.48 -22.32
C THR A 119 -8.64 -13.96 -22.19
N GLN A 120 -9.20 -14.64 -21.17
CA GLN A 120 -9.11 -16.09 -20.87
C GLN A 120 -7.75 -16.59 -20.38
N GLU A 121 -7.59 -17.49 -19.41
CA GLU A 121 -8.39 -18.63 -18.93
C GLU A 121 -7.89 -18.92 -17.50
N ASP A 122 -8.74 -19.25 -16.52
CA ASP A 122 -8.66 -20.59 -15.93
C ASP A 122 -9.96 -20.91 -15.17
N ALA A 123 -10.74 -21.78 -15.77
CA ALA A 123 -11.78 -22.57 -15.13
C ALA A 123 -11.32 -24.03 -15.14
N ALA A 124 -11.08 -24.61 -13.96
CA ALA A 124 -11.37 -26.00 -13.58
C ALA A 124 -11.07 -26.21 -12.10
#